data_AF-A0A7V8WX19-F1
#
_entry.id   AF-A0A7V8WX19-F1
#
_cell.length_a   1.000
_cell.length_b   1.000
_cell.length_c   1.000
_cell.angle_alpha   90.00
_cell.angle_beta   90.00
_cell.angle_gamma   90.00
#
_symmetry.space_group_name_H-M   'P 1'
#
loop_
_entity.id
_entity.type
_entity.pdbx_description
1 polymer ?
#
loop_
_entity_poly.entity_id
_entity_poly.type
_entity_poly.pdbx_seq_one_letter_code
_entity_poly.pdbx_strand_id
1 'polypeptide(L)'
;MPSATETLVAWGVDVVGCTRFCEQPALRTVGGTKDPDLAAVIALAPDVVVVDEEENRREDAEALVAAGVALHVLAVRAVGEVAPQ
;
A
#
# COMPACT_ATOMS: atom_id res chain seq x y z
N MET A 1 -1.27 5.73 15.37
CA MET A 1 -0.17 5.29 14.47
C MET A 1 -0.53 5.75 13.08
N PRO A 2 0.33 6.50 12.38
CA PRO A 2 0.05 6.86 11.00
C PRO A 2 0.02 5.60 10.13
N SER A 3 -0.88 5.58 9.17
CA SER A 3 -0.90 4.61 8.08
C SER A 3 0.28 4.85 7.12
N ALA A 4 0.68 3.81 6.37
CA ALA A 4 1.68 3.95 5.32
C ALA A 4 1.29 5.06 4.31
N THR A 5 0.00 5.17 3.99
CA THR A 5 -0.56 6.22 3.12
C THR A 5 -0.29 7.62 3.66
N GLU A 6 -0.52 7.88 4.95
CA GLU A 6 -0.24 9.18 5.56
C GLU A 6 1.25 9.52 5.51
N THR A 7 2.13 8.53 5.76
CA THR A 7 3.57 8.72 5.67
C THR A 7 4.01 9.09 4.25
N LEU A 8 3.54 8.37 3.23
CA LEU A 8 3.87 8.63 1.83
C LEU A 8 3.39 10.02 1.38
N VAL A 9 2.16 10.40 1.75
CA VAL A 9 1.61 11.73 1.47
C VAL A 9 2.45 12.81 2.15
N ALA A 10 2.84 12.62 3.42
CA ALA A 10 3.68 13.57 4.14
C ALA A 10 5.09 13.73 3.54
N TRP A 11 5.60 12.69 2.88
CA TRP A 11 6.85 12.74 2.12
C TRP A 11 6.72 13.31 0.70
N GLY A 12 5.52 13.70 0.28
CA GLY A 12 5.27 14.27 -1.04
C GLY A 12 5.27 13.25 -2.17
N VAL A 13 5.05 11.96 -1.86
CA VAL A 13 4.86 10.91 -2.87
C VAL A 13 3.48 11.09 -3.52
N ASP A 14 3.41 10.90 -4.84
CA ASP A 14 2.14 10.90 -5.58
C ASP A 14 1.39 9.58 -5.35
N VAL A 15 0.54 9.57 -4.32
CA VAL A 15 -0.24 8.39 -3.97
C VAL A 15 -1.51 8.36 -4.83
N VAL A 16 -1.61 7.38 -5.73
CA VAL A 16 -2.75 7.26 -6.65
C VAL A 16 -3.94 6.46 -6.10
N GLY A 17 -3.74 5.75 -4.99
CA GLY A 17 -4.82 5.01 -4.32
C GLY A 17 -4.43 4.47 -2.96
N CYS A 18 -5.43 4.18 -2.14
CA CYS A 18 -5.26 3.65 -0.79
C CYS A 18 -6.38 2.67 -0.41
N THR A 19 -6.18 1.94 0.69
CA THR A 19 -7.27 1.12 1.24
C THR A 19 -8.36 2.01 1.86
N ARG A 20 -9.56 1.46 2.03
CA ARG A 20 -10.72 2.14 2.62
C ARG A 20 -10.52 2.58 4.08
N PHE A 21 -9.49 2.05 4.74
CA PHE A 21 -9.17 2.37 6.14
C PHE A 21 -8.21 3.55 6.27
N CYS A 22 -7.57 3.95 5.17
CA CYS A 22 -6.85 5.21 5.14
C CYS A 22 -7.88 6.33 5.04
N GLU A 23 -8.01 7.14 6.09
CA GLU A 23 -8.96 8.27 6.18
C GLU A 23 -8.54 9.44 5.26
N GLN A 24 -8.39 9.15 3.97
CA GLN A 24 -7.81 10.01 2.94
C GLN A 24 -8.87 10.31 1.86
N PRO A 25 -9.76 11.30 2.09
CA PRO A 25 -10.91 11.55 1.21
C PRO A 25 -10.53 12.01 -0.21
N ALA A 26 -9.30 12.50 -0.40
CA ALA A 26 -8.80 12.93 -1.70
C ALA A 26 -8.25 11.77 -2.55
N LEU A 27 -8.04 10.58 -1.96
CA LEU A 27 -7.43 9.45 -2.63
C LEU A 27 -8.46 8.43 -3.09
N ARG A 28 -8.19 7.76 -4.21
CA ARG A 28 -9.03 6.68 -4.70
C ARG A 28 -8.94 5.47 -3.77
N THR A 29 -10.07 4.99 -3.28
CA THR A 29 -10.15 3.73 -2.54
C THR A 29 -10.06 2.52 -3.48
N VAL A 30 -9.17 1.57 -3.16
CA VAL A 30 -8.92 0.33 -3.94
C VAL A 30 -9.22 -0.95 -3.14
N GLY A 31 -10.28 -0.92 -2.34
CA GLY A 31 -10.69 -2.05 -1.48
C GLY A 31 -10.13 -1.95 -0.06
N GLY A 32 -9.95 -3.09 0.60
CA GLY A 32 -9.41 -3.17 1.95
C GLY A 32 -8.03 -3.82 2.01
N THR A 33 -7.52 -3.99 3.22
CA THR A 33 -6.22 -4.62 3.46
C THR A 33 -6.19 -6.11 3.12
N LYS A 34 -7.32 -6.81 3.31
CA LYS A 34 -7.47 -8.26 3.12
C LYS A 34 -8.49 -8.61 2.04
N ASP A 35 -8.85 -7.64 1.22
CA ASP A 35 -9.80 -7.71 0.12
C ASP A 35 -9.56 -6.51 -0.83
N PRO A 36 -8.34 -6.37 -1.38
CA PRO A 36 -8.05 -5.31 -2.33
C PRO A 36 -8.80 -5.56 -3.65
N ASP A 37 -9.22 -4.47 -4.30
CA ASP A 37 -9.72 -4.51 -5.67
C ASP A 37 -8.52 -4.51 -6.63
N LEU A 38 -7.99 -5.71 -6.92
CA LEU A 38 -6.81 -5.88 -7.76
C LEU A 38 -6.97 -5.25 -9.15
N ALA A 39 -8.17 -5.32 -9.73
CA ALA A 39 -8.44 -4.71 -11.03
C ALA A 39 -8.37 -3.19 -10.96
N ALA A 40 -8.91 -2.58 -9.90
CA ALA A 40 -8.77 -1.15 -9.65
C ALA A 40 -7.32 -0.74 -9.41
N VAL A 41 -6.54 -1.53 -8.65
CA VAL A 41 -5.11 -1.28 -8.44
C VAL A 41 -4.35 -1.27 -9.76
N ILE A 42 -4.53 -2.30 -10.59
CA ILE A 42 -3.86 -2.42 -11.89
C ILE A 42 -4.27 -1.29 -12.84
N ALA A 43 -5.56 -0.93 -12.86
CA ALA A 43 -6.07 0.14 -13.71
C ALA A 43 -5.51 1.54 -13.38
N LEU A 44 -5.05 1.75 -12.13
CA LEU A 44 -4.36 2.99 -11.73
C LEU A 44 -2.92 3.06 -12.27
N ALA A 45 -2.37 1.96 -12.81
CA ALA A 45 -1.01 1.87 -13.32
C ALA A 45 0.06 2.42 -12.36
N PRO A 46 0.12 1.95 -11.09
CA PRO A 46 1.10 2.43 -10.13
C PRO A 46 2.51 1.96 -10.49
N ASP A 47 3.51 2.81 -10.24
CA ASP A 47 4.93 2.41 -10.34
C ASP A 47 5.30 1.36 -9.30
N VAL A 48 4.71 1.46 -8.10
CA VAL A 48 4.92 0.53 -6.99
C VAL A 48 3.66 0.47 -6.11
N VAL A 49 3.36 -0.70 -5.57
CA VAL A 49 2.36 -0.88 -4.52
C VAL A 49 3.07 -1.22 -3.21
N VAL A 50 2.77 -0.44 -2.17
CA VAL A 50 3.26 -0.70 -0.81
C VAL A 50 2.28 -1.63 -0.09
N VAL A 51 2.78 -2.75 0.40
CA VAL A 51 2.01 -3.74 1.17
C VAL A 51 2.67 -3.97 2.51
N ASP A 52 1.90 -4.35 3.51
CA ASP A 52 2.38 -4.75 4.84
C ASP A 52 2.29 -6.27 4.99
N GLU A 53 3.39 -6.90 5.42
CA GLU A 53 3.50 -8.36 5.54
C GLU A 53 2.53 -8.96 6.57
N GLU A 54 2.21 -8.24 7.65
CA GLU A 54 1.31 -8.72 8.69
C GLU A 54 -0.16 -8.59 8.27
N GLU A 55 -0.47 -7.52 7.53
CA GLU A 55 -1.85 -7.10 7.31
C GLU A 55 -2.40 -7.53 5.93
N ASN A 56 -1.58 -7.49 4.87
CA ASN A 56 -2.00 -7.85 3.52
C ASN A 56 -1.86 -9.36 3.26
N ARG A 57 -2.83 -9.90 2.52
CA ARG A 57 -2.83 -11.32 2.15
C ARG A 57 -1.75 -11.61 1.11
N ARG A 58 -1.08 -12.74 1.27
CA ARG A 58 -0.01 -13.18 0.37
C ARG A 58 -0.54 -13.48 -1.03
N GLU A 59 -1.73 -14.08 -1.13
CA GLU A 59 -2.35 -14.39 -2.42
C GLU A 59 -2.62 -13.14 -3.27
N ASP A 60 -3.01 -12.03 -2.64
CA ASP A 60 -3.28 -10.78 -3.33
C ASP A 60 -1.98 -10.11 -3.80
N ALA A 61 -0.94 -10.14 -2.96
CA ALA A 61 0.39 -9.67 -3.33
C ALA A 61 0.98 -10.48 -4.51
N GLU A 62 0.88 -11.81 -4.46
CA GLU A 62 1.33 -12.68 -5.54
C GLU A 62 0.57 -12.42 -6.85
N ALA A 63 -0.73 -12.13 -6.78
CA ALA A 63 -1.53 -11.77 -7.95
C ALA A 63 -1.10 -10.43 -8.57
N LEU A 64 -0.76 -9.42 -7.76
CA LEU A 64 -0.21 -8.14 -8.26
C LEU A 64 1.13 -8.33 -8.95
N VAL A 65 2.02 -9.13 -8.37
CA VAL A 65 3.32 -9.47 -8.98
C VAL A 65 3.11 -10.20 -10.31
N ALA A 66 2.19 -11.17 -10.36
CA ALA A 66 1.85 -11.90 -11.59
C ALA A 66 1.27 -10.98 -12.69
N ALA A 67 0.62 -9.88 -12.30
CA ALA A 67 0.14 -8.84 -13.22
C ALA A 67 1.23 -7.84 -13.64
N GLY A 68 2.47 -8.01 -13.17
CA GLY A 68 3.61 -7.14 -13.51
C GLY A 68 3.73 -5.89 -12.65
N VAL A 69 3.00 -5.80 -11.53
CA VAL A 69 3.07 -4.67 -10.60
C VAL A 69 4.24 -4.86 -9.62
N ALA A 70 5.09 -3.84 -9.49
CA ALA A 70 6.18 -3.87 -8.51
C ALA A 70 5.62 -3.70 -7.10
N LEU A 71 6.14 -4.48 -6.14
CA LEU A 71 5.75 -4.40 -4.73
C LEU A 71 6.90 -3.92 -3.85
N HIS A 72 6.56 -3.10 -2.85
CA HIS A 72 7.41 -2.83 -1.70
C HIS A 72 6.74 -3.38 -0.44
N VAL A 73 7.37 -4.35 0.21
CA VAL A 73 6.82 -5.00 1.40
C VAL A 73 7.38 -4.33 2.65
N LEU A 74 6.49 -3.78 3.47
CA LEU A 74 6.77 -3.32 4.82
C LEU A 74 6.70 -4.52 5.77
N ALA A 75 7.73 -4.64 6.60
CA ALA A 75 7.81 -5.64 7.66
C ALA A 75 8.22 -4.94 8.97
N VAL A 76 7.46 -3.91 9.36
CA VAL A 76 7.77 -3.10 10.55
C VAL A 76 7.39 -3.88 11.81
N ARG A 77 8.36 -4.31 12.61
CA ARG A 77 8.11 -5.07 13.86
C ARG A 77 8.33 -4.23 15.11
N ALA A 78 9.15 -3.18 15.03
CA ALA A 78 9.39 -2.27 16.14
C ALA A 78 9.78 -0.87 15.68
N VAL A 79 9.51 0.15 16.52
CA VAL A 79 9.90 1.55 16.26
C VAL A 79 11.42 1.70 16.11
N GLY A 80 12.20 0.88 16.83
CA GLY A 80 13.67 0.91 16.75
C GLY A 80 14.25 0.38 15.43
N GLU A 81 13.44 -0.21 14.56
CA GLU A 81 13.87 -0.67 13.22
C GLU A 81 13.86 0.45 12.18
N VAL A 82 13.26 1.60 12.53
CA VAL A 82 13.33 2.80 11.69
C VAL A 82 14.72 3.41 11.83
N ALA A 83 15.51 3.35 10.75
CA ALA A 83 16.77 4.07 10.70
C ALA A 83 16.50 5.59 10.85
N PRO A 84 17.22 6.30 11.74
CA PRO A 84 17.09 7.75 11.81
C PRO A 84 17.51 8.36 10.47
N GLN A 85 16.76 9.39 10.06
CA GLN A 85 17.06 10.20 8.86
C GLN A 85 18.35 11.01 9.03
#